data_AF-A0A2A8ZSK4-F1
#
_entry.id   AF-A0A2A8ZSK4-F1
#
_cell.length_a   1.000
_cell.length_b   1.000
_cell.length_c   1.000
_cell.angle_alpha   90.00
_cell.angle_beta   90.00
_cell.angle_gamma   90.00
#
_symmetry.space_group_name_H-M   'P 1'
#
loop_
_entity.id
_entity.type
_entity.pdbx_description
1 polymer ?
#
loop_
_entity_poly.entity_id
_entity_poly.type
_entity_poly.pdbx_seq_one_letter_code
_entity_poly.pdbx_strand_id
1 'polypeptide(L)'
;MIFLYRFDLKDNGIDFVLNEKIAADMLPYYEEMLRPLVASLAENLSFYRAFSKHPTILTGKILDNNELEIMLSEGLGQYIDVYTKNQIIFESGKLIADILIKVMDHYTLQR
;
A
#
# COMPACT_ATOMS: atom_id res chain seq x y z
N MET A 1 4.36 7.43 14.20
CA MET A 1 3.72 6.83 13.02
C MET A 1 4.81 6.49 12.01
N ILE A 2 4.75 5.33 11.38
CA ILE A 2 5.71 4.86 10.38
C ILE A 2 4.98 4.74 9.05
N PHE A 3 5.41 5.53 8.06
CA PHE A 3 4.95 5.37 6.68
C PHE A 3 5.49 4.06 6.09
N LEU A 4 4.63 3.24 5.49
CA LEU A 4 5.06 2.02 4.79
C LEU A 4 5.09 2.26 3.28
N TYR A 5 3.93 2.59 2.71
CA TYR A 5 3.77 2.80 1.27
C TYR A 5 2.56 3.68 0.96
N ARG A 6 2.51 4.19 -0.26
CA ARG A 6 1.30 4.79 -0.83
C ARG A 6 1.21 4.55 -2.33
N PHE A 7 -0.01 4.68 -2.84
CA PHE A 7 -0.31 4.69 -4.26
C PHE A 7 -0.67 6.13 -4.66
N ASP A 8 0.09 6.71 -5.57
CA ASP A 8 -0.09 8.08 -6.05
C ASP A 8 -0.61 8.06 -7.50
N LEU A 9 -1.56 8.93 -7.80
CA LEU A 9 -2.07 9.17 -9.14
C LEU A 9 -1.00 9.89 -9.97
N LYS A 10 -0.80 9.41 -11.19
CA LYS A 10 -0.08 10.09 -12.28
C LYS A 10 -1.02 10.38 -13.43
N ASP A 11 -0.57 11.08 -14.47
CA ASP A 11 -1.41 11.36 -15.65
C ASP A 11 -1.92 10.07 -16.31
N ASN A 12 -1.06 9.05 -16.39
CA ASN A 12 -1.33 7.84 -17.18
C ASN A 12 -1.48 6.57 -16.34
N GLY A 13 -1.39 6.65 -15.01
CA GLY A 13 -1.42 5.46 -14.17
C GLY A 13 -1.39 5.76 -12.68
N ILE A 14 -0.88 4.79 -11.93
CA ILE A 14 -0.70 4.85 -10.49
C ILE A 14 0.73 4.43 -10.19
N ASP A 15 1.45 5.26 -9.44
CA ASP A 15 2.78 4.95 -8.93
C ASP A 15 2.68 4.35 -7.54
N PHE A 16 3.51 3.35 -7.26
CA PHE A 16 3.73 2.83 -5.93
C PHE A 16 4.97 3.50 -5.31
N VAL A 17 4.76 4.19 -4.21
CA VAL A 17 5.83 4.86 -3.45
C VAL A 17 6.05 4.10 -2.16
N LEU A 18 7.25 3.54 -2.00
CA LEU A 18 7.66 2.79 -0.83
C LEU A 18 8.49 3.67 0.12
N ASN A 19 8.44 3.39 1.42
CA ASN A 19 9.35 3.99 2.38
C ASN A 19 10.82 3.71 2.01
N GLU A 20 11.63 4.76 1.91
CA GLU A 20 13.02 4.68 1.45
C GLU A 20 13.90 3.74 2.30
N LYS A 21 13.70 3.69 3.62
CA LYS A 21 14.47 2.80 4.50
C LYS A 21 14.10 1.35 4.25
N ILE A 22 12.80 1.06 4.14
CA ILE A 22 12.32 -0.30 3.81
C ILE A 22 12.80 -0.71 2.42
N ALA A 23 12.82 0.22 1.46
CA ALA A 23 13.34 -0.04 0.11
C ALA A 23 14.84 -0.37 0.13
N ALA A 24 15.63 0.35 0.95
CA ALA A 24 17.06 0.09 1.10
C ALA A 24 17.35 -1.27 1.75
N ASP A 25 16.47 -1.72 2.65
CA ASP A 25 16.55 -3.00 3.34
C ASP A 25 15.83 -4.14 2.58
N MET A 26 15.32 -3.89 1.36
CA MET A 26 14.54 -4.87 0.61
C MET A 26 15.43 -6.00 0.05
N LEU A 27 15.19 -7.24 0.47
CA LEU A 27 15.81 -8.41 -0.14
C LEU A 27 15.07 -8.83 -1.42
N PRO A 28 15.76 -9.39 -2.44
CA PRO A 28 15.14 -9.82 -3.70
C PRO A 28 13.92 -10.73 -3.51
N TYR A 29 13.97 -11.63 -2.53
CA TYR A 29 12.85 -12.51 -2.18
C TYR A 29 11.56 -11.75 -1.85
N TYR A 30 11.66 -10.68 -1.05
CA TYR A 30 10.49 -9.88 -0.69
C TYR A 30 10.02 -9.01 -1.85
N GLU A 31 10.95 -8.50 -2.67
CA GLU A 31 10.61 -7.74 -3.88
C GLU A 31 9.81 -8.59 -4.88
N GLU A 32 10.23 -9.84 -5.10
CA GLU A 32 9.53 -10.79 -5.98
C GLU A 32 8.11 -11.10 -5.49
N MET A 33 7.90 -11.20 -4.16
CA MET A 33 6.57 -11.36 -3.57
C MET A 33 5.72 -10.09 -3.67
N LEU A 34 6.34 -8.92 -3.51
CA LEU A 34 5.66 -7.62 -3.45
C LEU A 34 5.14 -7.18 -4.82
N ARG A 35 5.96 -7.35 -5.87
CA ARG A 35 5.67 -6.83 -7.22
C ARG A 35 4.29 -7.24 -7.78
N PRO A 36 3.87 -8.53 -7.78
CA PRO A 36 2.56 -8.90 -8.32
C PRO A 36 1.39 -8.33 -7.50
N LEU A 37 1.54 -8.20 -6.18
CA LEU A 37 0.52 -7.61 -5.30
C LEU A 37 0.35 -6.12 -5.59
N VAL A 38 1.47 -5.40 -5.71
CA VAL A 38 1.47 -3.97 -6.06
C VAL A 38 0.85 -3.74 -7.44
N ALA A 39 1.20 -4.55 -8.44
CA ALA A 39 0.64 -4.44 -9.79
C ALA A 39 -0.87 -4.67 -9.80
N SER A 40 -1.35 -5.75 -9.15
CA SER A 40 -2.77 -6.06 -9.06
C SER A 40 -3.57 -4.98 -8.32
N LEU A 41 -3.04 -4.48 -7.19
CA LEU A 41 -3.71 -3.42 -6.45
C LEU A 41 -3.72 -2.09 -7.22
N ALA A 42 -2.65 -1.74 -7.92
CA ALA A 42 -2.60 -0.56 -8.79
C ALA A 42 -3.65 -0.66 -9.92
N GLU A 43 -3.79 -1.83 -10.55
CA GLU A 43 -4.82 -2.06 -11.57
C GLU A 43 -6.23 -1.88 -11.00
N ASN A 44 -6.52 -2.44 -9.82
CA ASN A 44 -7.82 -2.27 -9.16
C ASN A 44 -8.10 -0.82 -8.78
N LEU A 45 -7.11 -0.10 -8.25
CA LEU A 45 -7.24 1.32 -7.91
C LEU A 45 -7.40 2.19 -9.17
N SER A 46 -6.91 1.72 -10.33
CA SER A 46 -6.96 2.47 -11.59
C SER A 46 -8.40 2.77 -12.06
N PHE A 47 -9.34 1.86 -11.77
CA PHE A 47 -10.76 2.04 -12.07
C PHE A 47 -11.39 3.22 -11.32
N TYR A 48 -10.80 3.64 -10.21
CA TYR A 48 -11.35 4.67 -9.34
C TYR A 48 -10.60 6.01 -9.40
N ARG A 49 -9.60 6.14 -10.29
CA ARG A 49 -8.76 7.36 -10.41
C ARG A 49 -9.57 8.63 -10.62
N ALA A 50 -10.57 8.57 -11.50
CA ALA A 50 -11.41 9.72 -11.83
C ALA A 50 -12.28 10.22 -10.64
N PHE A 51 -12.47 9.40 -9.61
CA PHE A 51 -13.27 9.75 -8.44
C PHE A 51 -12.44 10.26 -7.26
N SER A 52 -11.13 10.11 -7.30
CA SER A 52 -10.26 10.62 -6.24
C SER A 52 -9.99 12.10 -6.43
N LYS A 53 -10.10 12.86 -5.34
CA LYS A 53 -9.81 14.30 -5.30
C LYS A 53 -8.39 14.61 -4.82
N HIS A 54 -7.63 13.58 -4.45
CA HIS A 54 -6.32 13.72 -3.83
C HIS A 54 -5.26 13.01 -4.68
N PRO A 55 -4.01 13.50 -4.70
CA PRO A 55 -2.92 12.84 -5.43
C PRO A 55 -2.67 11.42 -4.94
N THR A 56 -2.80 11.17 -3.64
CA THR A 56 -2.63 9.85 -3.05
C THR A 56 -3.97 9.14 -2.95
N ILE A 57 -4.12 8.00 -3.62
CA ILE A 57 -5.39 7.25 -3.68
C ILE A 57 -5.53 6.22 -2.56
N LEU A 58 -4.41 5.66 -2.09
CA LEU A 58 -4.35 4.70 -0.98
C LEU A 58 -3.01 4.82 -0.24
N THR A 59 -3.02 4.69 1.09
CA THR A 59 -1.81 4.73 1.94
C THR A 59 -1.86 3.61 2.98
N GLY A 60 -0.71 2.98 3.24
CA GLY A 60 -0.49 2.06 4.36
C GLY A 60 0.57 2.60 5.33
N LYS A 61 0.28 2.55 6.62
CA LYS A 61 1.16 3.09 7.69
C LYS A 61 0.92 2.36 9.01
N ILE A 62 1.92 2.38 9.89
CA ILE A 62 1.82 1.92 11.27
C ILE A 62 1.61 3.13 12.17
N LEU A 63 0.58 3.10 13.01
CA LEU A 63 0.24 4.16 13.95
C LEU A 63 1.15 4.11 15.20
N ASP A 64 1.07 5.13 16.06
CA ASP A 64 1.88 5.19 17.29
C ASP A 64 1.56 4.09 18.30
N ASN A 65 0.36 3.51 18.23
CA ASN A 65 -0.07 2.35 19.00
C ASN A 65 0.34 1.00 18.35
N ASN A 66 1.18 1.03 17.31
CA ASN A 66 1.64 -0.13 16.56
C ASN A 66 0.55 -0.85 15.74
N GLU A 67 -0.61 -0.24 15.53
CA GLU A 67 -1.66 -0.77 14.64
C GLU A 67 -1.40 -0.40 13.19
N LEU A 68 -1.70 -1.33 12.28
CA LEU A 68 -1.68 -1.09 10.84
C LEU A 68 -2.93 -0.33 10.42
N GLU A 69 -2.74 0.81 9.77
CA GLU A 69 -3.81 1.58 9.13
C GLU A 69 -3.61 1.61 7.62
N ILE A 70 -4.66 1.20 6.89
CA ILE A 70 -4.74 1.32 5.43
C ILE A 70 -5.93 2.22 5.12
N MET A 71 -5.68 3.29 4.38
CA MET A 71 -6.70 4.30 4.09
C MET A 71 -6.79 4.55 2.60
N LEU A 72 -8.03 4.64 2.10
CA LEU A 72 -8.33 5.26 0.82
C LEU A 72 -8.31 6.78 0.96
N SER A 73 -8.11 7.49 -0.16
CA SER A 73 -8.32 8.94 -0.20
C SER A 73 -9.72 9.31 0.28
N GLU A 74 -9.85 10.44 0.95
CA GLU A 74 -11.10 10.89 1.54
C GLU A 74 -12.26 10.88 0.51
N GLY A 75 -13.41 10.34 0.91
CA GLY A 75 -14.61 10.23 0.09
C GLY A 75 -14.57 9.14 -0.99
N LEU A 76 -13.42 8.58 -1.35
CA LEU A 76 -13.33 7.60 -2.44
C LEU A 76 -14.09 6.31 -2.16
N GLY A 77 -14.12 5.87 -0.90
CA GLY A 77 -14.76 4.63 -0.48
C GLY A 77 -16.27 4.56 -0.69
N GLN A 78 -16.92 5.67 -1.11
CA GLN A 78 -18.33 5.71 -1.49
C GLN A 78 -18.58 5.23 -2.93
N TYR A 79 -17.55 5.24 -3.78
CA TYR A 79 -17.62 4.81 -5.19
C TYR A 79 -17.24 3.34 -5.38
N ILE A 80 -16.84 2.65 -4.31
CA ILE A 80 -16.36 1.29 -4.32
C ILE A 80 -17.36 0.42 -3.58
N ASP A 81 -17.82 -0.66 -4.22
CA ASP A 81 -18.72 -1.61 -3.56
C ASP A 81 -18.03 -2.26 -2.35
N VAL A 82 -18.83 -2.70 -1.38
CA VAL A 82 -18.33 -3.21 -0.08
C VAL A 82 -17.42 -4.42 -0.26
N TYR A 83 -17.71 -5.29 -1.22
CA TYR A 83 -16.92 -6.48 -1.47
C TYR A 83 -15.54 -6.11 -2.02
N THR A 84 -15.48 -5.33 -3.11
CA THR A 84 -14.21 -4.89 -3.71
C THR A 84 -13.38 -4.09 -2.71
N LYS A 85 -14.00 -3.17 -1.97
CA LYS A 85 -13.30 -2.35 -0.99
C LYS A 85 -12.62 -3.19 0.09
N ASN A 86 -13.36 -4.12 0.69
CA ASN A 86 -12.86 -4.88 1.83
C ASN A 86 -11.99 -6.07 1.39
N GLN A 87 -12.50 -6.90 0.48
CA GLN A 87 -11.89 -8.19 0.14
C GLN A 87 -10.80 -8.09 -0.92
N ILE A 88 -10.79 -7.02 -1.73
CA ILE A 88 -9.78 -6.84 -2.77
C ILE A 88 -8.79 -5.77 -2.33
N ILE A 89 -9.26 -4.54 -2.11
CA ILE A 89 -8.37 -3.40 -1.87
C ILE A 89 -7.69 -3.49 -0.50
N PHE A 90 -8.47 -3.60 0.59
CA PHE A 90 -7.89 -3.61 1.93
C PHE A 90 -7.12 -4.89 2.25
N GLU A 91 -7.59 -6.07 1.83
CA GLU A 91 -6.82 -7.31 1.99
C GLU A 91 -5.51 -7.26 1.18
N SER A 92 -5.50 -6.77 -0.07
CA SER A 92 -4.26 -6.63 -0.84
C SER A 92 -3.30 -5.63 -0.19
N GLY A 93 -3.83 -4.49 0.29
CA GLY A 93 -3.04 -3.51 1.01
C GLY A 93 -2.43 -4.06 2.31
N LYS A 94 -3.15 -4.96 2.99
CA LYS A 94 -2.68 -5.64 4.19
C LYS A 94 -1.57 -6.63 3.88
N LEU A 95 -1.73 -7.46 2.84
CA LEU A 95 -0.69 -8.40 2.41
C LEU A 95 0.61 -7.67 2.03
N ILE A 96 0.49 -6.53 1.33
CA ILE A 96 1.64 -5.64 1.05
C ILE A 96 2.28 -5.19 2.37
N ALA A 97 1.49 -4.65 3.30
CA ALA A 97 2.00 -4.19 4.59
C ALA A 97 2.70 -5.31 5.39
N ASP A 98 2.13 -6.50 5.43
CA ASP A 98 2.68 -7.66 6.15
C ASP A 98 4.06 -8.06 5.59
N ILE A 99 4.27 -7.97 4.27
CA ILE A 99 5.59 -8.18 3.66
C ILE A 99 6.57 -7.10 4.11
N LEU A 100 6.17 -5.83 4.07
CA LEU A 100 7.04 -4.71 4.44
C LEU A 100 7.40 -4.74 5.93
N ILE A 101 6.49 -5.17 6.80
CA ILE A 101 6.75 -5.37 8.23
C ILE A 101 7.80 -6.49 8.43
N LYS A 102 7.71 -7.59 7.68
CA LYS A 102 8.74 -8.66 7.74
C LYS A 102 10.12 -8.15 7.32
N VAL A 103 10.19 -7.27 6.32
CA VAL A 103 11.45 -6.61 5.93
C VAL A 103 11.99 -5.80 7.11
N MET A 104 11.15 -4.97 7.75
CA MET A 104 11.56 -4.19 8.92
C MET A 104 12.05 -5.07 10.09
N ASP A 105 11.33 -6.14 10.41
CA ASP A 105 11.67 -7.03 11.52
C ASP A 105 12.97 -7.80 11.29
N HIS A 106 13.22 -8.24 10.05
CA HIS A 106 14.44 -8.96 9.69
C HIS A 106 15.70 -8.15 10.02
N TYR A 107 15.68 -6.84 9.78
CA TYR A 107 16.81 -5.96 10.03
C TYR A 107 16.86 -5.41 11.46
N THR A 108 15.73 -5.42 12.17
CA THR A 108 15.71 -5.07 13.60
C THR A 108 16.35 -6.16 14.46
N LEU A 109 16.24 -7.43 14.05
CA LEU A 109 16.83 -8.59 14.75
C LEU A 109 18.31 -8.83 14.44
N GLN A 110 18.86 -8.21 13.39
CA GLN A 110 20.27 -8.34 13.00
C GLN A 110 21.18 -7.21 13.52
N ARG A 111 20.64 -6.33 14.38
CA ARG A 111 21.38 -5.28 15.10
C ARG A 111 21.51 -5.63 16.57
#